data_AF-A0A087H0Z1-F1
#
_entry.id   AF-A0A087H0Z1-F1
#
_cell.length_a   1.000
_cell.length_b   1.000
_cell.length_c   1.000
_cell.angle_alpha   90.00
_cell.angle_beta   90.00
_cell.angle_gamma   90.00
#
_symmetry.space_group_name_H-M   'P 1'
#
loop_
_entity.id
_entity.type
_entity.pdbx_description
1 polymer ?
#
loop_
_entity_poly.entity_id
_entity_poly.type
_entity_poly.pdbx_seq_one_letter_code
_entity_poly.pdbx_strand_id
1 'polypeptide(L)'
;MTKGTGSFGKRRNKSHTLCVRCGRRSFHIQKSRCSACAYPAARKRSYNWSVKAIRRKTTGTGRMRYLRNVPRRFKTGFREGTEAKPRNKSAASSA
;
A
#
# COMPACT_ATOMS: atom_id res chain seq x y z
N MET A 1 -5.60 -38.72 23.68
CA MET A 1 -5.03 -37.71 22.75
C MET A 1 -6.12 -36.67 22.45
N THR A 2 -6.16 -35.55 23.17
CA THR A 2 -7.26 -34.59 23.06
C THR A 2 -6.96 -33.48 22.06
N LYS A 3 -7.95 -33.13 21.22
CA LYS A 3 -7.91 -31.93 20.37
C LYS A 3 -7.98 -30.67 21.26
N GLY A 4 -7.59 -29.51 20.73
CA GLY A 4 -7.71 -28.23 21.45
C GLY A 4 -6.54 -27.97 22.40
N THR A 5 -6.79 -27.90 23.71
CA THR A 5 -5.86 -27.39 24.73
C THR A 5 -4.45 -28.00 24.67
N GLY A 6 -4.34 -29.33 24.68
CA GLY A 6 -3.04 -30.01 24.58
C GLY A 6 -2.31 -29.79 23.24
N SER A 7 -3.06 -29.47 22.18
CA SER A 7 -2.50 -29.13 20.86
C SER A 7 -2.04 -27.68 20.78
N PHE A 8 -2.71 -26.74 21.46
CA PHE A 8 -2.34 -25.32 21.48
C PHE A 8 -0.99 -25.09 22.17
N GLY A 9 -0.68 -25.80 23.25
CA GLY A 9 0.60 -25.71 23.96
C GLY A 9 1.82 -26.05 23.07
N LYS A 10 1.63 -26.84 22.00
CA LYS A 10 2.70 -27.26 21.08
C LYS A 10 2.97 -26.26 19.94
N ARG A 11 2.27 -25.12 19.85
CA ARG A 11 2.34 -24.16 18.73
C ARG A 11 3.56 -23.21 18.77
N ARG A 12 4.76 -23.76 18.92
CA ARG A 12 6.03 -23.02 18.92
C ARG A 12 6.59 -22.71 17.53
N ASN A 13 6.38 -23.60 16.56
CA ASN A 13 6.87 -23.43 15.20
C ASN A 13 5.99 -22.43 14.41
N LYS A 14 6.61 -21.57 13.60
CA LYS A 14 5.91 -20.55 12.82
C LYS A 14 5.89 -20.92 11.34
N SER A 15 4.70 -20.99 10.75
CA SER A 15 4.56 -21.20 9.31
C SER A 15 4.63 -19.88 8.53
N HIS A 16 4.12 -18.78 9.11
CA HIS A 16 4.01 -17.48 8.45
C HIS A 16 4.78 -16.37 9.18
N THR A 17 5.56 -15.59 8.44
CA THR A 17 6.30 -14.40 8.91
C THR A 17 5.92 -13.15 8.10
N LEU A 18 6.50 -12.00 8.44
CA LEU A 18 6.28 -10.74 7.73
C LEU A 18 6.82 -10.82 6.30
N CYS A 19 5.99 -10.40 5.34
CA CYS A 19 6.39 -10.31 3.94
C CYS A 19 6.98 -8.93 3.63
N VAL A 20 8.19 -8.91 3.07
CA VAL A 20 8.91 -7.68 2.68
C VAL A 20 8.10 -6.78 1.73
N ARG A 21 7.38 -7.37 0.76
CA ARG A 21 6.63 -6.60 -0.25
C ARG A 21 5.37 -5.93 0.29
N CYS A 22 4.63 -6.59 1.18
CA CYS A 22 3.28 -6.14 1.59
C CYS A 22 3.12 -5.85 3.08
N GLY A 23 4.15 -6.10 3.90
CA GLY A 23 4.14 -5.86 5.34
C GLY A 23 3.22 -6.76 6.16
N ARG A 24 2.51 -7.72 5.55
CA ARG A 24 1.60 -8.63 6.24
C ARG A 24 2.31 -9.88 6.73
N ARG A 25 1.90 -10.43 7.88
CA ARG A 25 2.32 -11.75 8.38
C ARG A 25 1.69 -12.87 7.56
N SER A 26 2.21 -13.07 6.36
CA SER A 26 1.64 -13.95 5.34
C SER A 26 2.71 -14.62 4.48
N PHE A 27 3.99 -14.44 4.78
CA PHE A 27 5.08 -15.11 4.08
C PHE A 27 5.27 -16.51 4.64
N HIS A 28 5.01 -17.54 3.84
CA HIS A 28 5.19 -18.92 4.27
C HIS A 28 6.67 -19.30 4.18
N ILE A 29 7.29 -19.67 5.31
CA ILE A 29 8.75 -19.89 5.42
C ILE A 29 9.18 -21.04 4.52
N GLN A 30 8.61 -22.24 4.71
CA GLN A 30 9.06 -23.45 3.99
C GLN A 30 8.80 -23.42 2.48
N LYS A 31 7.71 -22.76 2.06
CA LYS A 31 7.32 -22.66 0.65
C LYS A 31 7.83 -21.39 -0.03
N SER A 32 8.56 -20.56 0.73
CA SER A 32 9.09 -19.27 0.29
C SER A 32 8.09 -18.43 -0.50
N ARG A 33 6.82 -18.38 -0.05
CA ARG A 33 5.73 -17.74 -0.81
C ARG A 33 4.75 -16.98 0.08
N CYS A 34 4.44 -15.75 -0.31
CA CYS A 34 3.45 -14.93 0.38
C CYS A 34 2.02 -15.27 -0.05
N SER A 35 1.16 -15.65 0.89
CA SER A 35 -0.27 -15.91 0.63
C SER A 35 -1.07 -14.64 0.34
N ALA A 36 -0.58 -13.45 0.71
CA ALA A 36 -1.27 -12.19 0.48
C ALA A 36 -0.95 -11.59 -0.91
N CYS A 37 0.35 -11.45 -1.25
CA CYS A 37 0.80 -10.75 -2.46
C CYS A 37 1.55 -11.63 -3.47
N ALA A 38 1.76 -12.93 -3.17
CA ALA A 38 2.53 -13.89 -3.96
C ALA A 38 4.03 -13.59 -4.15
N TYR A 39 4.64 -12.72 -3.33
CA TYR A 39 6.11 -12.63 -3.28
C TYR A 39 6.73 -14.04 -3.14
N PRO A 40 7.73 -14.43 -3.96
CA PRO A 40 8.57 -13.61 -4.84
C PRO A 40 8.03 -13.33 -6.25
N ALA A 41 6.90 -13.91 -6.68
CA ALA A 41 6.38 -13.78 -8.04
C ALA A 41 6.31 -12.32 -8.53
N ALA A 42 6.60 -12.07 -9.81
CA ALA A 42 6.61 -10.72 -10.39
C ALA A 42 5.24 -10.03 -10.26
N ARG A 43 4.16 -10.74 -10.62
CA ARG A 43 2.79 -10.22 -10.52
C ARG A 43 2.26 -10.31 -9.09
N LYS A 44 1.60 -9.23 -8.63
CA LYS A 44 0.89 -9.25 -7.35
C LYS A 44 -0.34 -10.15 -7.44
N ARG A 45 -0.52 -11.04 -6.46
CA ARG A 45 -1.71 -11.89 -6.35
C ARG A 45 -2.98 -11.03 -6.25
N SER A 46 -3.97 -11.29 -7.09
CA SER A 46 -5.33 -10.78 -6.97
C SER A 46 -6.31 -11.82 -7.50
N TYR A 47 -7.51 -11.85 -6.93
CA TYR A 47 -8.58 -12.76 -7.34
C TYR A 47 -9.89 -11.99 -7.38
N ASN A 48 -10.62 -12.11 -8.48
CA ASN A 48 -11.83 -11.33 -8.74
C ASN A 48 -12.96 -11.66 -7.75
N TRP A 49 -13.02 -12.91 -7.28
CA TRP A 49 -13.96 -13.33 -6.23
C TRP A 49 -13.72 -12.65 -4.87
N SER A 50 -12.56 -12.03 -4.65
CA SER A 50 -12.20 -11.40 -3.37
C SER A 50 -12.23 -9.87 -3.44
N VAL A 51 -13.43 -9.30 -3.65
CA VAL A 51 -13.64 -7.85 -3.82
C VAL A 51 -13.06 -7.03 -2.66
N LYS A 52 -13.33 -7.43 -1.41
CA LYS A 52 -12.80 -6.74 -0.21
C LYS A 52 -11.28 -6.78 -0.15
N ALA A 53 -10.65 -7.86 -0.60
CA ALA A 53 -9.18 -7.96 -0.62
C ALA A 53 -8.56 -7.08 -1.69
N ILE A 54 -9.22 -6.92 -2.84
CA ILE A 54 -8.83 -5.97 -3.90
C ILE A 54 -8.89 -4.54 -3.34
N ARG A 55 -10.01 -4.14 -2.73
CA ARG A 55 -10.20 -2.78 -2.18
C ARG A 55 -9.12 -2.37 -1.17
N ARG A 56 -8.68 -3.29 -0.30
CA ARG A 56 -7.67 -3.01 0.75
C ARG A 56 -6.25 -2.73 0.20
N LYS A 57 -5.98 -3.01 -1.07
CA LYS A 57 -4.63 -2.91 -1.67
C LYS A 57 -4.61 -2.16 -3.00
N THR A 58 -5.75 -1.64 -3.44
CA THR A 58 -5.87 -0.94 -4.71
C THR A 58 -5.08 0.37 -4.69
N THR A 59 -4.76 0.89 -5.86
CA THR A 59 -4.19 2.24 -6.00
C THR A 59 -5.16 3.25 -5.38
N GLY A 60 -4.68 4.12 -4.49
CA GLY A 60 -5.54 5.00 -3.70
C GLY A 60 -5.27 4.95 -2.19
N THR A 61 -4.97 3.76 -1.66
CA THR A 61 -4.93 3.54 -0.20
C THR A 61 -3.59 3.87 0.46
N GLY A 62 -2.58 4.28 -0.32
CA GLY A 62 -1.22 4.52 0.17
C GLY A 62 -0.78 5.96 -0.04
N ARG A 63 0.52 6.22 0.18
CA ARG A 63 1.09 7.58 0.08
C ARG A 63 0.93 8.23 -1.29
N MET A 64 0.81 7.45 -2.36
CA MET A 64 0.66 7.93 -3.75
C MET A 64 1.59 9.10 -4.11
N ARG A 65 2.87 9.03 -3.70
CA ARG A 65 3.81 10.17 -3.77
C ARG A 65 3.86 10.84 -5.15
N TYR A 66 3.89 10.05 -6.22
CA TYR A 66 3.87 10.55 -7.58
C TYR A 66 2.45 10.88 -8.05
N LEU A 67 1.55 9.88 -8.02
CA LEU A 67 0.19 9.99 -8.55
C LEU A 67 -0.65 11.08 -7.89
N ARG A 68 -0.36 11.50 -6.65
CA ARG A 68 -1.08 12.59 -5.98
C ARG A 68 -0.81 13.95 -6.64
N ASN A 69 0.40 14.15 -7.16
CA ASN A 69 0.79 15.39 -7.82
C ASN A 69 0.39 15.42 -9.30
N VAL A 70 0.25 14.26 -9.93
CA VAL A 70 -0.07 14.14 -11.37
C VAL A 70 -1.37 14.86 -11.75
N PRO A 71 -2.53 14.66 -11.08
CA PRO A 71 -3.75 15.39 -11.39
C PRO A 71 -3.61 16.90 -11.24
N ARG A 72 -2.82 17.37 -10.26
CA ARG A 72 -2.55 18.81 -10.09
C ARG A 72 -1.80 19.37 -11.29
N ARG A 73 -0.76 18.68 -11.73
CA ARG A 73 0.01 19.03 -12.93
C ARG A 73 -0.82 18.92 -14.20
N PHE A 74 -1.68 17.91 -14.30
CA PHE A 74 -2.56 17.69 -15.44
C PHE A 74 -3.52 18.87 -15.64
N LYS A 75 -4.13 19.39 -14.55
CA LYS A 75 -4.99 20.59 -14.60
C LYS A 75 -4.28 21.84 -15.15
N THR A 76 -2.96 21.91 -14.99
CA THR A 76 -2.14 23.00 -15.51
C THR A 76 -1.40 22.61 -16.80
N GLY A 77 -1.81 21.55 -17.49
CA GLY A 77 -1.21 21.11 -18.76
C GLY A 77 0.25 20.66 -18.65
N PHE A 78 0.66 20.14 -17.49
CA PHE A 78 2.03 19.74 -17.17
C PHE A 78 3.08 20.85 -17.37
N ARG A 79 2.69 22.13 -17.30
CA ARG A 79 3.61 23.27 -17.36
C ARG A 79 4.84 23.08 -16.47
N GLU A 80 6.01 23.28 -17.05
CA GLU A 80 7.33 23.20 -16.43
C GLU A 80 8.12 24.47 -16.77
N GLY A 81 9.13 24.82 -15.95
CA GLY A 81 10.07 25.91 -16.24
C GLY A 81 9.52 27.34 -16.13
N THR A 82 8.27 27.53 -15.70
CA THR A 82 7.68 28.87 -15.50
C THR A 82 7.87 29.34 -14.06
N GLU A 83 8.36 30.56 -13.88
CA GLU A 83 8.39 31.20 -12.55
C GLU A 83 7.03 31.80 -12.19
N ALA A 84 6.67 31.73 -10.91
CA ALA A 84 5.45 32.36 -10.42
C ALA A 84 5.62 33.88 -10.42
N LYS A 85 4.69 34.61 -11.03
CA LYS A 85 4.68 36.08 -10.96
C LYS A 85 4.71 36.53 -9.49
N PRO A 86 5.57 37.50 -9.10
CA PRO A 86 5.61 37.99 -7.73
C PRO A 86 4.24 38.51 -7.30
N ARG A 87 3.84 38.19 -6.07
CA ARG A 87 2.59 38.69 -5.48
C ARG A 87 2.83 40.12 -4.99
N ASN A 88 2.20 41.11 -5.62
CA ASN A 88 2.15 42.47 -5.07
C ASN A 88 1.31 42.43 -3.78
N LYS A 89 1.88 42.86 -2.65
CA LYS A 89 1.09 43.06 -1.41
C LYS A 89 0.09 44.17 -1.70
N SER A 90 -1.22 43.86 -1.69
CA SER A 90 -2.24 44.91 -1.60
C SER A 90 -2.07 45.64 -0.28
N ALA A 91 -2.22 46.97 -0.28
CA ALA A 91 -2.29 47.75 0.95
C ALA A 91 -3.36 47.14 1.88
N ALA A 92 -3.07 47.09 3.19
CA ALA A 92 -4.02 46.58 4.17
C ALA A 92 -5.33 47.35 4.03
N SER A 93 -6.44 46.64 3.92
CA SER A 93 -7.77 47.25 3.94
C SER A 93 -7.94 47.91 5.32
N SER A 94 -7.97 49.24 5.37
CA SER A 94 -8.36 49.98 6.55
C SER A 94 -9.82 49.64 6.88
N ALA A 95 -10.10 49.42 8.17
CA ALA A 95 -11.43 49.13 8.71
C ALA A 95 -12.42 50.27 8.45
#